data_AF-A0A369W5J2-F1
#
_entry.id   AF-A0A369W5J2-F1
#
_cell.length_a   1.000
_cell.length_b   1.000
_cell.length_c   1.000
_cell.angle_alpha   90.00
_cell.angle_beta   90.00
_cell.angle_gamma   90.00
#
_symmetry.space_group_name_H-M   'P 1'
#
loop_
_entity.id
_entity.type
_entity.pdbx_description
1 polymer ?
#
loop_
_entity_poly.entity_id
_entity_poly.type
_entity_poly.pdbx_seq_one_letter_code
_entity_poly.pdbx_strand_id
1 'polypeptide(L)' 'MTDYETIVYVERESVARLMVAALKAHGFSPRDIADGGLPGIGSGLTDRGLAIAVPVAEATDARPLAEALLHDMAQKP' A
#
# COMPACT_ATOMS: atom_id res chain seq x y z
N MET A 1 -5.10 18.20 -8.72
CA MET A 1 -5.56 16.80 -8.66
C MET A 1 -4.33 16.00 -8.32
N THR A 2 -4.27 15.35 -7.15
CA THR A 2 -3.16 14.45 -6.83
C THR A 2 -3.54 13.10 -7.42
N ASP A 3 -3.02 12.79 -8.60
CA ASP A 3 -3.19 11.48 -9.21
C ASP A 3 -2.42 10.46 -8.37
N TYR A 4 -3.08 9.35 -8.02
CA TYR A 4 -2.50 8.25 -7.27
C TYR A 4 -2.42 7.02 -8.16
N GLU A 5 -1.27 6.36 -8.16
CA GLU A 5 -1.04 5.10 -8.86
C GLU A 5 -0.85 3.97 -7.85
N THR A 6 -1.57 2.87 -8.08
CA THR A 6 -1.40 1.64 -7.30
C THR A 6 -0.09 0.98 -7.68
N ILE A 7 0.82 0.85 -6.71
CA ILE A 7 2.13 0.24 -6.92
C ILE A 7 2.15 -1.24 -6.55
N VAL A 8 1.31 -1.67 -5.60
CA VAL A 8 1.23 -3.08 -5.18
C VAL A 8 -0.11 -3.41 -4.53
N TYR A 9 -0.46 -4.69 -4.54
CA TYR A 9 -1.61 -5.26 -3.82
C TYR A 9 -1.12 -6.19 -2.71
N VAL A 10 -1.75 -6.10 -1.54
CA VAL A 10 -1.39 -6.89 -0.37
C VAL A 10 -2.61 -7.56 0.23
N GLU A 11 -2.57 -8.88 0.38
CA GLU A 11 -3.71 -9.66 0.89
C GLU A 11 -3.99 -9.41 2.38
N ARG A 12 -2.98 -9.01 3.15
CA ARG A 12 -3.06 -8.82 4.59
C ARG A 12 -3.10 -7.34 4.96
N GLU A 13 -4.13 -6.94 5.70
CA GLU A 13 -4.24 -5.57 6.22
C GLU A 13 -3.03 -5.19 7.10
N SER A 14 -2.54 -6.11 7.93
CA SER A 14 -1.36 -5.86 8.77
C SER A 14 -0.11 -5.50 7.95
N VAL A 15 0.09 -6.17 6.81
CA VAL A 15 1.20 -5.89 5.89
C VAL A 15 0.97 -4.55 5.18
N ALA A 16 -0.28 -4.26 4.80
CA ALA A 16 -0.66 -2.99 4.20
C ALA A 16 -0.36 -1.80 5.12
N ARG A 17 -0.79 -1.88 6.38
CA ARG A 17 -0.53 -0.85 7.40
C ARG A 17 0.98 -0.65 7.61
N LEU A 18 1.73 -1.75 7.68
CA LEU A 18 3.18 -1.71 7.84
C LEU A 18 3.87 -1.08 6.61
N MET A 19 3.41 -1.41 5.41
CA MET A 19 3.88 -0.80 4.17
C MET A 19 3.61 0.70 4.12
N VAL A 20 2.40 1.14 4.49
CA VAL A 20 2.08 2.58 4.56
C VAL A 20 2.98 3.28 5.56
N ALA A 21 3.21 2.69 6.73
CA ALA A 21 4.13 3.25 7.73
C ALA A 21 5.58 3.32 7.22
N ALA A 22 6.06 2.25 6.56
CA ALA A 22 7.40 2.20 5.98
C ALA A 22 7.57 3.25 4.88
N LEU A 23 6.64 3.31 3.93
CA LEU A 23 6.63 4.30 2.85
C LEU A 23 6.62 5.74 3.40
N LYS A 24 5.78 6.03 4.41
CA LYS A 24 5.78 7.33 5.11
C LYS A 24 7.12 7.62 5.77
N ALA A 25 7.76 6.64 6.40
CA ALA A 25 9.08 6.80 7.02
C ALA A 25 10.20 7.06 5.99
N HIS A 26 10.04 6.53 4.78
CA HIS A 26 10.94 6.80 3.64
C HIS A 26 10.68 8.16 2.97
N GLY A 27 9.65 8.91 3.38
CA GLY A 27 9.31 10.22 2.83
C GLY A 27 8.29 10.19 1.70
N PHE A 28 7.70 9.02 1.40
CA PHE A 28 6.62 8.90 0.42
C PHE A 28 5.26 9.25 1.05
N SER A 29 4.30 9.59 0.19
CA SER A 29 2.94 9.97 0.60
C SER A 29 1.90 8.92 0.20
N PRO A 30 1.99 7.66 0.66
CA PRO A 30 1.03 6.63 0.31
C PRO A 30 -0.38 7.04 0.74
N ARG A 31 -1.35 6.66 -0.09
CA ARG A 31 -2.76 6.82 0.17
C ARG A 31 -3.10 6.07 1.45
N ASP A 32 -3.70 6.79 2.38
CA ASP A 32 -4.03 6.23 3.67
C ASP A 32 -4.99 5.07 3.48
N ILE A 33 -4.63 3.91 4.04
CA ILE A 33 -5.55 2.81 4.26
C ILE A 33 -6.38 3.27 5.44
N ALA A 34 -7.38 4.13 5.18
CA ALA A 34 -8.22 4.66 6.24
C ALA A 34 -8.65 3.49 7.13
N ASP A 35 -8.43 3.64 8.43
CA ASP A 35 -8.54 2.66 9.53
C ASP A 35 -9.98 2.14 9.76
N GLY A 36 -10.70 1.92 8.67
CA GLY A 36 -12.10 1.60 8.63
C GLY A 36 -12.32 0.64 7.49
N GLY A 37 -12.22 -0.65 7.81
CA GLY A 37 -13.23 -1.56 7.28
C GLY A 37 -14.60 -0.95 7.58
N LEU A 38 -15.12 -0.16 6.64
CA LEU A 38 -16.51 0.25 6.67
C LEU A 38 -17.31 -1.03 6.49
N PRO A 39 -18.09 -1.46 7.50
CA PRO A 39 -18.98 -2.60 7.31
C PRO A 39 -19.99 -2.20 6.24
N GLY A 40 -19.84 -2.76 5.04
CA GLY A 40 -20.84 -2.66 3.97
C GLY A 40 -20.41 -2.02 2.65
N ILE A 41 -19.20 -1.45 2.51
CA ILE A 41 -18.75 -0.92 1.20
C ILE A 41 -17.34 -1.39 0.85
N GLY A 42 -17.29 -2.52 0.14
CA GLY A 42 -16.08 -3.03 -0.50
C GLY A 42 -15.62 -2.09 -1.61
N SER A 43 -14.72 -1.17 -1.29
CA SER A 43 -13.99 -0.40 -2.32
C SER A 43 -12.47 -0.51 -2.18
N GLY A 44 -11.98 -1.43 -1.34
CA GLY A 44 -10.54 -1.74 -1.21
C GLY A 44 -10.20 -3.23 -1.15
N LEU A 45 -11.20 -4.11 -1.12
CA LEU A 45 -11.04 -5.56 -1.19
C LEU A 45 -11.35 -6.00 -2.62
N THR A 46 -10.39 -5.84 -3.52
CA THR A 46 -10.33 -6.75 -4.67
C THR A 46 -10.09 -8.14 -4.09
N ASP A 47 -10.56 -9.20 -4.76
CA ASP A 47 -10.35 -10.62 -4.39
C ASP A 47 -8.85 -11.00 -4.15
N ARG A 48 -7.92 -10.06 -4.39
CA ARG A 48 -6.46 -10.12 -4.20
C ARG A 48 -5.89 -9.25 -3.06
N GLY A 49 -6.72 -8.54 -2.27
CA GLY A 49 -6.27 -7.73 -1.13
C GLY A 49 -6.35 -6.20 -1.29
N LEU A 50 -5.72 -5.50 -0.34
CA LEU A 50 -5.61 -4.04 -0.24
C LEU A 50 -4.64 -3.47 -1.28
N ALA A 51 -5.08 -2.43 -1.99
CA ALA A 51 -4.24 -1.68 -2.93
C ALA A 51 -3.45 -0.59 -2.20
N ILE A 52 -2.12 -0.62 -2.31
CA ILE A 52 -1.24 0.47 -1.87
C ILE A 52 -1.02 1.40 -3.05
N ALA A 53 -1.53 2.62 -2.95
CA ALA A 53 -1.36 3.65 -3.96
C ALA A 53 -0.53 4.81 -3.42
N VAL A 54 0.28 5.42 -4.27
CA VAL A 54 1.12 6.59 -3.97
C VAL A 54 0.91 7.65 -5.06
N PRO A 55 1.29 8.92 -4.85
CA PRO A 55 1.21 9.93 -5.90
C PRO A 55 1.96 9.47 -7.15
N VAL A 56 1.41 9.70 -8.34
CA VAL A 56 2.05 9.31 -9.62
C VAL A 56 3.48 9.84 -9.73
N ALA A 57 3.74 11.02 -9.17
CA ALA A 57 5.07 11.63 -9.12
C ALA A 57 6.11 10.78 -8.36
N GLU A 58 5.64 9.98 -7.38
CA GLU A 58 6.47 9.13 -6.52
C GLU A 58 6.36 7.65 -6.91
N ALA A 59 5.39 7.25 -7.73
CA ALA A 59 5.09 5.86 -8.05
C ALA A 59 6.28 5.12 -8.68
N THR A 60 7.05 5.80 -9.53
CA THR A 60 8.23 5.22 -10.18
C THR A 60 9.30 4.79 -9.18
N ASP A 61 9.53 5.58 -8.13
CA ASP A 61 10.54 5.32 -7.10
C ASP A 61 9.99 4.45 -5.96
N ALA A 62 8.73 4.66 -5.58
CA ALA A 62 8.09 3.92 -4.52
C ALA A 62 7.79 2.47 -4.92
N ARG A 63 7.52 2.18 -6.20
CA ARG A 63 7.20 0.83 -6.68
C ARG A 63 8.29 -0.21 -6.38
N PRO A 64 9.55 -0.04 -6.81
CA PRO A 64 10.61 -1.01 -6.49
C PRO A 64 10.86 -1.14 -4.98
N LEU A 65 10.73 -0.04 -4.22
CA LEU A 65 10.86 -0.09 -2.75
C LEU A 65 9.71 -0.88 -2.10
N ALA A 66 8.48 -0.66 -2.56
CA ALA A 66 7.30 -1.37 -2.09
C ALA A 66 7.35 -2.87 -2.41
N GLU A 67 7.83 -3.24 -3.60
CA GLU A 67 8.04 -4.64 -3.98
C GLU A 67 9.12 -5.30 -3.12
N ALA A 68 10.23 -4.61 -2.86
CA ALA A 68 11.30 -5.10 -1.99
C ALA A 68 10.84 -5.29 -0.54
N LEU A 69 10.11 -4.30 0.00
CA LEU A 69 9.52 -4.37 1.34
C LEU A 69 8.51 -5.52 1.44
N LEU A 70 7.65 -5.67 0.44
CA LEU A 70 6.68 -6.77 0.42
C LEU A 70 7.39 -8.13 0.39
N HIS A 71 8.45 -8.25 -0.41
CA HIS A 71 9.22 -9.49 -0.49
C HIS A 71 9.91 -9.83 0.84
N ASP A 72 10.54 -8.83 1.48
CA ASP A 72 11.17 -9.00 2.81
C ASP A 72 10.14 -9.42 3.88
N MET A 73 8.98 -8.75 3.89
CA MET A 73 7.89 -9.06 4.82
C MET A 73 7.25 -10.44 4.55
N ALA A 74 7.20 -10.89 3.29
CA ALA A 74 6.70 -12.21 2.93
C ALA A 74 7.70 -13.33 3.26
N GLN A 75 9.01 -13.03 3.30
CA GLN A 75 10.05 -14.00 3.63
C GLN A 75 10.28 -14.20 5.13
N LYS A 76 9.79 -13.29 5.99
CA LYS A 76 10.00 -13.41 7.43
C LYS A 76 8.95 -14.37 8.06
N PRO A 77 9.38 -15.54 8.59
CA PRO A 77 8.50 -16.57 9.13
C PRO A 77 7.90 -16.23 10.51
#